data_AF-A0A6I2KUW1-F1
#
_entry.id   AF-A0A6I2KUW1-F1
#
_cell.length_a   1.000
_cell.length_b   1.000
_cell.length_c   1.000
_cell.angle_alpha   90.00
_cell.angle_beta   90.00
_cell.angle_gamma   90.00
#
_symmetry.space_group_name_H-M   'P 1'
#
loop_
_entity.id
_entity.type
_entity.pdbx_description
1 polymer ?
#
loop_
_entity_poly.entity_id
_entity_poly.type
_entity_poly.pdbx_seq_one_letter_code
_entity_poly.pdbx_strand_id
1 'polypeptide(L)'
;MIYCFYIQYLIEGKMKVWAQRRREDGAALAGALPVVEGASLLELLVVDVTLAGNRRPSKVARLQPIGEQRILAQLAMPKLVQLKGWGIVISGIEEHRDDYRNVRGTAQTWVCKFHVPANAVGWRVRDMYVGGIAVPKSGVREGSGSRGPLVVGGEHSNALQRHTTCAELHRYEISTFPQKRLIDCDLVWMSDTTFELVGLHIKPAHGDEPEQLERGGWLCEIDIKERELTKAEYRALR
;
A
#
# COMPACT_ATOMS: atom_id res chain seq x y z
N MET A 1 -8.45 37.10 -6.59
CA MET A 1 -8.52 36.37 -5.31
C MET A 1 -9.29 35.09 -5.57
N ILE A 2 -8.60 34.02 -5.98
CA ILE A 2 -9.24 32.77 -6.44
C ILE A 2 -9.10 31.76 -5.30
N TYR A 3 -10.24 31.40 -4.71
CA TYR A 3 -10.36 30.28 -3.79
C TYR A 3 -10.04 29.00 -4.56
N CYS A 4 -8.82 28.47 -4.39
CA CYS A 4 -8.54 27.09 -4.72
C CYS A 4 -9.23 26.24 -3.66
N PHE A 5 -10.42 25.74 -4.00
CA PHE A 5 -11.07 24.67 -3.26
C PHE A 5 -10.15 23.44 -3.32
N TYR A 6 -9.38 23.25 -2.25
CA TYR A 6 -8.78 21.96 -1.94
C TYR A 6 -9.94 21.00 -1.75
N ILE A 7 -10.18 20.11 -2.71
CA ILE A 7 -11.01 18.93 -2.47
C ILE A 7 -10.16 17.99 -1.62
N GLN A 8 -10.03 18.37 -0.35
CA GLN A 8 -9.58 17.54 0.74
C GLN A 8 -10.75 16.58 1.01
N TYR A 9 -10.87 15.55 0.16
CA TYR A 9 -11.73 14.42 0.50
C TYR A 9 -11.33 13.99 1.91
N LEU A 10 -12.31 13.97 2.82
CA LEU A 10 -12.17 13.47 4.19
C LEU A 10 -11.25 12.23 4.19
N ILE A 11 -10.00 12.41 4.60
CA ILE A 11 -9.10 11.28 4.90
C ILE A 11 -9.37 10.96 6.36
N GLU A 12 -10.47 10.25 6.61
CA GLU A 12 -10.62 9.50 7.84
C GLU A 12 -9.55 8.41 7.83
N GLY A 13 -8.51 8.66 8.61
CA GLY A 13 -7.50 7.68 9.00
C GLY A 13 -6.26 7.56 8.11
N LYS A 14 -5.08 7.42 8.74
CA LYS A 14 -3.77 7.17 8.09
C LYS A 14 -3.08 5.97 8.72
N MET A 15 -2.40 5.14 7.92
CA MET A 15 -1.85 3.86 8.37
C MET A 15 -0.73 4.11 9.38
N LYS A 16 -0.87 3.56 10.58
CA LYS A 16 0.12 3.75 11.64
C LYS A 16 1.28 2.78 11.43
N VAL A 17 2.51 3.27 11.45
CA VAL A 17 3.73 2.49 11.22
C VAL A 17 4.87 2.86 12.15
N TRP A 18 5.71 1.89 12.46
CA TRP A 18 7.10 2.17 12.83
C TRP A 18 7.93 2.17 11.56
N ALA A 19 8.73 3.21 11.33
CA ALA A 19 9.48 3.39 10.09
C ALA A 19 10.98 3.52 10.35
N GLN A 20 11.77 2.77 9.58
CA GLN A 20 13.23 2.84 9.56
C GLN A 20 13.75 3.13 8.15
N ARG A 21 14.85 3.88 8.03
CA ARG A 21 15.58 4.12 6.79
C ARG A 21 16.82 3.23 6.69
N ARG A 22 17.25 2.95 5.47
CA ARG A 22 18.49 2.19 5.18
C ARG A 22 19.59 3.03 4.54
N ARG A 23 19.31 4.29 4.25
CA ARG A 23 20.30 5.23 3.71
C ARG A 23 20.25 6.56 4.42
N GLU A 24 21.37 7.26 4.39
CA GLU A 24 21.52 8.65 4.80
C GLU A 24 22.27 9.36 3.69
N ASP A 25 21.63 10.37 3.09
CA ASP A 25 22.13 11.09 1.90
C ASP A 25 22.62 10.16 0.77
N GLY A 26 21.92 9.04 0.59
CA GLY A 26 22.23 8.01 -0.40
C GLY A 26 23.29 6.99 0.02
N ALA A 27 24.06 7.25 1.08
CA ALA A 27 25.01 6.28 1.64
C ALA A 27 24.27 5.15 2.35
N ALA A 28 24.72 3.89 2.16
CA ALA A 28 24.12 2.74 2.83
C ALA A 28 24.47 2.73 4.32
N LEU A 29 23.48 2.54 5.17
CA LEU A 29 23.66 2.41 6.61
C LEU A 29 24.01 0.96 6.98
N ALA A 30 24.85 0.79 8.01
CA ALA A 30 25.22 -0.54 8.53
C ALA A 30 24.02 -1.29 9.15
N GLY A 31 22.99 -0.56 9.57
CA GLY A 31 21.73 -1.09 10.07
C GLY A 31 20.58 -0.12 9.79
N ALA A 32 19.35 -0.61 9.91
CA ALA A 32 18.18 0.24 9.74
C ALA A 32 18.05 1.20 10.94
N LEU A 33 18.03 2.51 10.67
CA LEU A 33 17.86 3.54 11.69
C LEU A 33 16.43 4.10 11.64
N PRO A 34 15.86 4.62 12.73
CA PRO A 34 14.60 5.36 12.67
C PRO A 34 14.63 6.42 11.57
N VAL A 35 13.53 6.58 10.82
CA VAL A 35 13.45 7.66 9.82
C VAL A 35 13.47 9.03 10.50
N VAL A 36 12.92 9.12 11.72
CA VAL A 36 12.87 10.32 12.54
C VAL A 36 13.41 9.97 13.93
N GLU A 37 14.40 10.71 14.40
CA GLU A 37 14.98 10.51 15.74
C GLU A 37 13.94 10.73 16.84
N GLY A 38 13.96 9.88 17.87
CA GLY A 38 13.01 9.93 19.00
C GLY A 38 11.56 9.56 18.65
N ALA A 39 11.25 9.23 17.39
CA ALA A 39 9.87 9.00 16.97
C ALA A 39 9.32 7.62 17.39
N SER A 40 8.19 7.69 18.09
CA SER A 40 7.31 6.60 18.49
C SER A 40 6.06 6.60 17.61
N LEU A 41 5.93 5.64 16.69
CA LEU A 41 4.75 5.41 15.83
C LEU A 41 4.30 6.63 14.96
N LEU A 42 4.33 6.47 13.64
CA LEU A 42 4.05 7.52 12.67
C LEU A 42 2.81 7.17 11.83
N GLU A 43 2.26 8.16 11.15
CA GLU A 43 1.27 7.96 10.09
C GLU A 43 1.97 7.94 8.73
N LEU A 44 1.77 6.86 7.97
CA LEU A 44 2.21 6.69 6.59
C LEU A 44 1.06 6.90 5.63
N LEU A 45 1.31 7.68 4.60
CA LEU A 45 0.36 8.03 3.55
C LEU A 45 1.02 7.91 2.18
N VAL A 46 0.30 7.37 1.19
CA VAL A 46 0.69 7.42 -0.23
C VAL A 46 -0.40 8.14 -1.02
N VAL A 47 -0.04 9.27 -1.62
CA VAL A 47 -0.98 10.19 -2.28
C VAL A 47 -0.37 10.84 -3.51
N ASP A 48 -1.23 11.29 -4.42
CA ASP A 48 -0.85 12.19 -5.50
C ASP A 48 -0.84 13.64 -5.01
N VAL A 49 0.24 14.36 -5.29
CA VAL A 49 0.42 15.77 -4.93
C VAL A 49 0.86 16.60 -6.12
N THR A 50 0.35 17.82 -6.23
CA THR A 50 0.85 18.80 -7.20
C THR A 50 1.92 19.63 -6.50
N LEU A 51 3.20 19.41 -6.84
CA LEU A 51 4.30 20.22 -6.31
C LEU A 51 4.33 21.58 -6.99
N ALA A 52 4.71 22.63 -6.25
CA ALA A 52 4.76 23.99 -6.78
C ALA A 52 5.64 24.06 -8.05
N GLY A 53 5.07 24.57 -9.15
CA GLY A 53 5.73 24.62 -10.46
C GLY A 53 5.48 23.43 -11.38
N ASN A 54 4.96 22.30 -10.87
CA ASN A 54 4.55 21.16 -11.67
C ASN A 54 3.05 21.21 -11.98
N ARG A 55 2.69 21.11 -13.27
CA ARG A 55 1.29 21.06 -13.71
C ARG A 55 0.64 19.69 -13.53
N ARG A 56 1.42 18.63 -13.29
CA ARG A 56 0.95 17.25 -13.18
C ARG A 56 1.11 16.73 -11.74
N PRO A 57 0.08 16.08 -11.16
CA PRO A 57 0.21 15.39 -9.90
C PRO A 57 1.34 14.34 -9.96
N SER A 58 2.07 14.21 -8.86
CA SER A 58 3.15 13.24 -8.66
C SER A 58 2.88 12.46 -7.39
N LYS A 59 3.06 11.14 -7.44
CA LYS A 59 2.87 10.28 -6.27
C LYS A 59 4.01 10.47 -5.27
N VAL A 60 3.66 10.61 -4.01
CA VAL A 60 4.60 10.70 -2.88
C VAL A 60 4.17 9.80 -1.74
N ALA A 61 5.15 9.27 -1.00
CA ALA A 61 4.92 8.68 0.32
C ALA A 61 5.36 9.67 1.40
N ARG A 62 4.56 9.84 2.46
CA ARG A 62 4.84 10.79 3.54
C ARG A 62 4.74 10.11 4.88
N LEU A 63 5.64 10.50 5.78
CA LEU A 63 5.56 10.18 7.21
C LEU A 63 5.19 11.45 7.99
N GLN A 64 4.20 11.33 8.87
CA GLN A 64 3.67 12.40 9.69
C GLN A 64 3.53 11.95 11.15
N PRO A 65 3.55 12.86 12.13
CA PRO A 65 3.10 12.54 13.48
C PRO A 65 1.62 12.17 13.48
N ILE A 66 1.19 11.38 14.46
CA ILE A 66 -0.21 10.95 14.58
C ILE A 66 -1.12 12.16 14.78
N GLY A 67 -2.18 12.27 13.97
CA GLY A 67 -3.15 13.36 14.03
C GLY A 67 -2.65 14.71 13.51
N GLU A 68 -1.39 14.81 13.05
CA GLU A 68 -0.82 16.03 12.52
C GLU A 68 -0.73 16.02 10.99
N GLN A 69 -0.63 17.21 10.37
CA GLN A 69 -0.40 17.36 8.93
C GLN A 69 1.06 17.68 8.61
N ARG A 70 1.90 17.86 9.62
CA ARG A 70 3.32 18.14 9.46
C ARG A 70 4.01 16.94 8.80
N ILE A 71 4.71 17.19 7.70
CA ILE A 71 5.52 16.17 7.00
C ILE A 71 6.88 16.10 7.70
N LEU A 72 7.22 14.92 8.21
CA LEU A 72 8.54 14.65 8.81
C LEU A 72 9.53 14.10 7.80
N ALA A 73 9.05 13.27 6.88
CA ALA A 73 9.85 12.72 5.79
C ALA A 73 8.97 12.46 4.56
N GLN A 74 9.56 12.52 3.36
CA GLN A 74 8.86 12.34 2.10
C GLN A 74 9.72 11.56 1.10
N LEU A 75 9.12 10.56 0.46
CA LEU A 75 9.66 9.91 -0.74
C LEU A 75 8.87 10.33 -1.97
N ALA A 76 9.56 10.88 -2.96
CA ALA A 76 9.05 11.00 -4.31
C ALA A 76 9.11 9.65 -5.04
N MET A 77 8.18 9.45 -5.98
CA MET A 77 8.09 8.24 -6.81
C MET A 77 8.12 6.94 -5.99
N PRO A 78 7.26 6.80 -4.96
CA PRO A 78 7.30 5.63 -4.09
C PRO A 78 6.96 4.37 -4.88
N LYS A 79 7.75 3.32 -4.67
CA LYS A 79 7.53 1.98 -5.20
C LYS A 79 7.43 1.00 -4.04
N LEU A 80 6.39 0.17 -4.06
CA LEU A 80 6.26 -0.95 -3.15
C LEU A 80 7.25 -2.04 -3.57
N VAL A 81 8.24 -2.30 -2.72
CA VAL A 81 9.27 -3.32 -2.96
C VAL A 81 8.84 -4.65 -2.39
N GLN A 82 8.27 -4.62 -1.18
CA GLN A 82 7.88 -5.83 -0.47
C GLN A 82 6.72 -5.55 0.49
N LEU A 83 5.84 -6.53 0.62
CA LEU A 83 4.91 -6.65 1.74
C LEU A 83 4.92 -8.10 2.22
N LYS A 84 5.12 -8.32 3.52
CA LYS A 84 5.07 -9.67 4.10
C LYS A 84 4.59 -9.58 5.55
N GLY A 85 3.47 -10.25 5.83
CA GLY A 85 2.78 -10.11 7.11
C GLY A 85 2.36 -8.65 7.31
N TRP A 86 2.90 -8.02 8.35
CA TRP A 86 2.67 -6.61 8.66
C TRP A 86 3.85 -5.69 8.30
N GLY A 87 4.89 -6.24 7.67
CA GLY A 87 6.02 -5.47 7.17
C GLY A 87 5.75 -4.96 5.76
N ILE A 88 6.09 -3.69 5.51
CA ILE A 88 6.04 -3.07 4.19
C ILE A 88 7.37 -2.35 3.92
N VAL A 89 7.90 -2.52 2.71
CA VAL A 89 9.14 -1.86 2.26
C VAL A 89 8.80 -0.98 1.07
N ILE A 90 9.08 0.32 1.21
CA ILE A 90 8.84 1.32 0.17
C ILE A 90 10.19 1.94 -0.20
N SER A 91 10.48 1.97 -1.50
CA SER A 91 11.63 2.68 -2.04
C SER A 91 11.18 3.94 -2.77
N GLY A 92 12.07 4.92 -2.89
CA GLY A 92 11.80 6.14 -3.64
C GLY A 92 13.00 7.08 -3.64
N ILE A 93 12.73 8.34 -3.91
CA ILE A 93 13.73 9.41 -3.90
C ILE A 93 13.43 10.33 -2.74
N GLU A 94 14.40 10.52 -1.85
CA GLU A 94 14.33 11.52 -0.79
C GLU A 94 15.08 12.77 -1.25
N GLU A 95 14.40 13.92 -1.20
CA GLU A 95 14.96 15.21 -1.60
C GLU A 95 15.48 15.94 -0.37
N HIS A 96 16.76 16.32 -0.43
CA HIS A 96 17.44 17.09 0.61
C HIS A 96 18.00 18.37 0.03
N ARG A 97 18.18 19.40 0.86
CA ARG A 97 18.90 20.61 0.47
C ARG A 97 20.33 20.52 0.93
N ASP A 98 21.27 20.76 0.02
CA ASP A 98 22.68 20.86 0.38
C ASP A 98 23.00 22.21 1.06
N ASP A 99 24.24 22.37 1.49
CA ASP A 99 24.75 23.61 2.11
C ASP A 99 24.60 24.84 1.21
N TYR A 100 24.53 24.64 -0.10
CA TYR A 100 24.36 25.67 -1.12
C TYR A 100 22.89 25.88 -1.51
N ARG A 101 21.94 25.26 -0.80
CA ARG A 101 20.49 25.30 -1.04
C ARG A 101 20.03 24.64 -2.35
N ASN A 102 20.87 23.86 -3.02
CA ASN A 102 20.44 23.05 -4.15
C ASN A 102 19.60 21.88 -3.65
N VAL A 103 18.57 21.51 -4.41
CA VAL A 103 17.77 20.31 -4.14
C VAL A 103 18.48 19.11 -4.77
N ARG A 104 18.84 18.13 -3.93
CA ARG A 104 19.43 16.87 -4.37
C ARG A 104 18.50 15.71 -4.02
N GLY A 105 18.15 14.93 -5.04
CA GLY A 105 17.41 13.67 -4.85
C GLY A 105 18.38 12.51 -4.62
N THR A 106 18.14 11.73 -3.57
CA THR A 106 18.91 10.50 -3.28
C THR A 106 17.99 9.30 -3.17
N ALA A 107 18.44 8.14 -3.64
CA ALA A 107 17.66 6.91 -3.49
C ALA A 107 17.55 6.56 -2.00
N GLN A 108 16.34 6.21 -1.56
CA GLN A 108 16.04 5.88 -0.17
C GLN A 108 15.11 4.67 -0.10
N THR A 109 15.17 3.94 1.02
CA THR A 109 14.28 2.82 1.30
C THR A 109 13.81 2.90 2.74
N TRP A 110 12.49 2.97 2.91
CA TRP A 110 11.82 2.85 4.19
C TRP A 110 11.38 1.42 4.42
N VAL A 111 11.79 0.86 5.56
CA VAL A 111 11.31 -0.41 6.09
C VAL A 111 10.33 -0.06 7.20
N CYS A 112 9.06 -0.37 6.97
CA CYS A 112 7.98 -0.03 7.87
C CYS A 112 7.32 -1.30 8.42
N LYS A 113 6.80 -1.20 9.64
CA LYS A 113 5.94 -2.22 10.25
C LYS A 113 4.61 -1.56 10.61
N PHE A 114 3.51 -2.11 10.11
CA PHE A 114 2.17 -1.64 10.46
C PHE A 114 1.88 -1.88 11.94
N HIS A 115 1.25 -0.89 12.56
CA HIS A 115 0.61 -1.01 13.85
C HIS A 115 -0.84 -1.44 13.64
N VAL A 116 -1.08 -2.73 13.86
CA VAL A 116 -2.37 -3.37 13.62
C VAL A 116 -3.08 -3.70 14.94
N PRO A 117 -4.42 -3.80 14.95
CA PRO A 117 -5.17 -4.31 16.09
C PRO A 117 -4.70 -5.70 16.53
N ALA A 118 -4.81 -6.01 17.82
CA ALA A 118 -4.34 -7.29 18.38
C ALA A 118 -5.06 -8.52 17.79
N ASN A 119 -6.29 -8.34 17.30
CA ASN A 119 -7.10 -9.36 16.65
C ASN A 119 -7.00 -9.34 15.11
N ALA A 120 -6.02 -8.63 14.55
CA ALA A 120 -5.72 -8.69 13.12
C ALA A 120 -5.13 -10.05 12.77
N VAL A 121 -5.73 -10.72 11.78
CA VAL A 121 -5.35 -12.09 11.37
C VAL A 121 -4.71 -12.14 9.99
N GLY A 122 -4.95 -11.14 9.15
CA GLY A 122 -4.40 -11.08 7.80
C GLY A 122 -5.02 -9.94 7.01
N TRP A 123 -5.21 -10.15 5.71
CA TRP A 123 -5.75 -9.14 4.81
C TRP A 123 -7.06 -9.63 4.19
N ARG A 124 -8.00 -8.72 4.05
CA ARG A 124 -9.20 -8.87 3.23
C ARG A 124 -8.98 -8.09 1.95
N VAL A 125 -9.10 -8.78 0.81
CA VAL A 125 -8.85 -8.24 -0.52
C VAL A 125 -10.12 -8.28 -1.34
N ARG A 126 -10.53 -7.12 -1.83
CA ARG A 126 -11.67 -6.95 -2.74
C ARG A 126 -11.18 -6.51 -4.11
N ASP A 127 -11.70 -7.12 -5.17
CA ASP A 127 -11.30 -6.77 -6.52
C ASP A 127 -11.88 -5.41 -6.90
N MET A 128 -11.04 -4.58 -7.49
CA MET A 128 -11.42 -3.27 -8.04
C MET A 128 -11.74 -3.35 -9.52
N TYR A 129 -11.50 -4.50 -10.16
CA TYR A 129 -11.72 -4.75 -11.57
C TYR A 129 -12.32 -6.13 -11.79
N VAL A 130 -13.21 -6.25 -12.79
CA VAL A 130 -13.78 -7.51 -13.26
C VAL A 130 -13.67 -7.53 -14.78
N GLY A 131 -12.97 -8.51 -15.35
CA GLY A 131 -12.76 -8.59 -16.81
C GLY A 131 -12.05 -7.35 -17.38
N GLY A 132 -11.09 -6.78 -16.65
CA GLY A 132 -10.42 -5.52 -17.03
C GLY A 132 -11.23 -4.24 -16.78
N ILE A 133 -12.50 -4.33 -16.35
CA ILE A 133 -13.39 -3.18 -16.17
C ILE A 133 -13.42 -2.74 -14.71
N ALA A 134 -13.24 -1.44 -14.46
CA ALA A 134 -13.25 -0.88 -13.11
C ALA A 134 -14.63 -1.01 -12.44
N VAL A 135 -14.64 -1.50 -11.21
CA VAL A 135 -15.83 -1.57 -10.36
C VAL A 135 -16.00 -0.23 -9.63
N PRO A 136 -17.22 0.34 -9.55
CA PRO A 136 -17.47 1.54 -8.76
C PRO A 136 -17.06 1.36 -7.30
N LYS A 137 -16.50 2.41 -6.66
CA LYS A 137 -15.97 2.33 -5.29
C LYS A 137 -17.00 1.84 -4.24
N SER A 138 -18.28 2.19 -4.40
CA SER A 138 -19.36 1.68 -3.54
C SER A 138 -19.48 0.16 -3.66
N GLY A 139 -19.53 -0.37 -4.88
CA GLY A 139 -19.58 -1.81 -5.16
C GLY A 139 -18.33 -2.55 -4.67
N VAL A 140 -17.15 -1.92 -4.74
CA VAL A 140 -15.93 -2.50 -4.16
C VAL A 140 -16.07 -2.65 -2.64
N ARG A 141 -16.58 -1.62 -1.92
CA ARG A 141 -16.69 -1.65 -0.46
C ARG A 141 -17.73 -2.65 0.05
N GLU A 142 -18.86 -2.76 -0.65
CA GLU A 142 -19.96 -3.66 -0.32
C GLU A 142 -19.71 -5.11 -0.74
N GLY A 143 -18.74 -5.34 -1.63
CA GLY A 143 -18.41 -6.65 -2.17
C GLY A 143 -17.80 -7.62 -1.14
N SER A 144 -18.03 -8.92 -1.38
CA SER A 144 -17.35 -9.99 -0.65
C SER A 144 -15.85 -10.01 -0.98
N GLY A 145 -15.00 -9.96 0.04
CA GLY A 145 -13.54 -10.04 -0.11
C GLY A 145 -13.00 -11.44 0.13
N SER A 146 -11.91 -11.79 -0.56
CA SER A 146 -11.08 -12.94 -0.21
C SER A 146 -10.19 -12.60 0.96
N ARG A 147 -9.87 -13.57 1.82
CA ARG A 147 -9.12 -13.31 3.06
C ARG A 147 -7.91 -14.23 3.19
N GLY A 148 -6.84 -13.71 3.77
CA GLY A 148 -5.65 -14.48 4.07
C GLY A 148 -4.37 -13.65 4.13
N PRO A 149 -3.20 -14.29 4.21
CA PRO A 149 -1.93 -13.58 4.15
C PRO A 149 -1.70 -13.01 2.75
N LEU A 150 -1.36 -11.72 2.71
CA LEU A 150 -0.95 -11.00 1.50
C LEU A 150 0.58 -10.91 1.49
N VAL A 151 1.16 -11.20 0.33
CA VAL A 151 2.58 -11.06 0.07
C VAL A 151 2.78 -10.25 -1.19
N VAL A 152 3.72 -9.32 -1.17
CA VAL A 152 4.18 -8.58 -2.34
C VAL A 152 5.70 -8.69 -2.42
N GLY A 153 6.24 -8.93 -3.61
CA GLY A 153 7.68 -9.01 -3.83
C GLY A 153 8.05 -9.07 -5.32
N GLY A 154 9.34 -8.99 -5.61
CA GLY A 154 9.85 -9.13 -6.98
C GLY A 154 9.94 -10.59 -7.41
N GLU A 155 9.42 -10.92 -8.59
CA GLU A 155 9.45 -12.24 -9.19
C GLU A 155 9.61 -12.13 -10.72
N HIS A 156 10.13 -13.18 -11.37
CA HIS A 156 10.06 -13.26 -12.82
C HIS A 156 8.64 -13.62 -13.27
N SER A 157 8.03 -12.81 -14.13
CA SER A 157 6.72 -13.10 -14.71
C SER A 157 6.87 -13.70 -16.10
N ASN A 158 6.38 -14.93 -16.28
CA ASN A 158 6.35 -15.58 -17.58
C ASN A 158 5.41 -14.86 -18.57
N ALA A 159 4.29 -14.32 -18.09
CA ALA A 159 3.36 -13.62 -18.97
C ALA A 159 3.95 -12.30 -19.53
N LEU A 160 4.83 -11.64 -18.77
CA LEU A 160 5.47 -10.38 -19.17
C LEU A 160 6.92 -10.57 -19.66
N GLN A 161 7.48 -11.78 -19.53
CA GLN A 161 8.87 -12.12 -19.86
C GLN A 161 9.90 -11.20 -19.20
N ARG A 162 9.63 -10.74 -17.97
CA ARG A 162 10.53 -9.86 -17.20
C ARG A 162 10.33 -10.00 -15.69
N HIS A 163 11.31 -9.53 -14.93
CA HIS A 163 11.13 -9.31 -13.49
C HIS A 163 10.14 -8.17 -13.24
N THR A 164 9.19 -8.41 -12.35
CA THR A 164 8.19 -7.44 -11.95
C THR A 164 7.76 -7.65 -10.50
N THR A 165 7.02 -6.70 -9.94
CA THR A 165 6.41 -6.83 -8.63
C THR A 165 5.13 -7.67 -8.75
N CYS A 166 5.03 -8.72 -7.96
CA CYS A 166 3.86 -9.60 -7.87
C CYS A 166 3.24 -9.48 -6.48
N ALA A 167 1.91 -9.37 -6.45
CA ALA A 167 1.11 -9.50 -5.24
C ALA A 167 0.36 -10.83 -5.27
N GLU A 168 0.39 -11.54 -4.15
CA GLU A 168 -0.25 -12.83 -3.98
C GLU A 168 -1.05 -12.85 -2.68
N LEU A 169 -2.32 -13.22 -2.79
CA LEU A 169 -3.16 -13.53 -1.64
C LEU A 169 -3.25 -15.03 -1.48
N HIS A 170 -2.82 -15.52 -0.33
CA HIS A 170 -2.89 -16.94 0.04
C HIS A 170 -4.12 -17.19 0.90
N ARG A 171 -4.58 -18.44 1.00
CA ARG A 171 -5.62 -18.81 1.98
C ARG A 171 -5.02 -18.87 3.38
N TYR A 172 -5.86 -18.74 4.41
CA TYR A 172 -5.41 -18.96 5.80
C TYR A 172 -5.01 -20.42 6.07
N GLU A 173 -5.65 -21.36 5.37
CA GLU A 173 -5.24 -22.75 5.34
C GLU A 173 -3.95 -22.90 4.53
N ILE A 174 -3.08 -23.84 4.93
CA ILE A 174 -1.81 -24.09 4.25
C ILE A 174 -2.10 -24.49 2.80
N SER A 175 -1.92 -23.55 1.89
CA SER A 175 -2.03 -23.75 0.44
C SER A 175 -0.68 -23.45 -0.18
N THR A 176 -0.18 -24.36 -1.01
CA THR A 176 1.04 -24.13 -1.80
C THR A 176 0.82 -23.08 -2.88
N PHE A 177 -0.44 -22.86 -3.30
CA PHE A 177 -0.80 -21.95 -4.38
C PHE A 177 -1.56 -20.73 -3.87
N PRO A 178 -1.30 -19.54 -4.43
CA PRO A 178 -2.06 -18.34 -4.11
C PRO A 178 -3.50 -18.47 -4.62
N GLN A 179 -4.46 -17.97 -3.84
CA GLN A 179 -5.86 -17.87 -4.27
C GLN A 179 -6.05 -16.74 -5.28
N LYS A 180 -5.29 -15.65 -5.15
CA LYS A 180 -5.30 -14.53 -6.10
C LYS A 180 -3.88 -14.08 -6.38
N ARG A 181 -3.66 -13.63 -7.61
CA ARG A 181 -2.37 -13.08 -8.06
C ARG A 181 -2.58 -11.85 -8.94
N LEU A 182 -1.74 -10.85 -8.72
CA LEU A 182 -1.64 -9.61 -9.50
C LEU A 182 -0.17 -9.41 -9.85
N ILE A 183 0.16 -9.21 -11.13
CA ILE A 183 1.53 -8.96 -11.59
C ILE A 183 1.68 -7.49 -12.01
N ASP A 184 2.92 -7.00 -12.09
CA ASP A 184 3.19 -5.59 -12.40
C ASP A 184 2.45 -4.65 -11.46
N CYS A 185 2.41 -5.03 -10.17
CA CYS A 185 1.59 -4.33 -9.21
C CYS A 185 2.29 -3.11 -8.59
N ASP A 186 1.54 -2.03 -8.49
CA ASP A 186 1.95 -0.77 -7.89
C ASP A 186 1.04 -0.40 -6.72
N LEU A 187 1.62 0.22 -5.69
CA LEU A 187 0.88 0.86 -4.60
C LEU A 187 0.37 2.22 -5.08
N VAL A 188 -0.96 2.37 -5.15
CA VAL A 188 -1.60 3.58 -5.68
C VAL A 188 -1.99 4.54 -4.57
N TRP A 189 -2.54 4.01 -3.48
CA TRP A 189 -3.11 4.81 -2.41
C TRP A 189 -3.08 4.05 -1.09
N MET A 190 -3.06 4.77 0.04
CA MET A 190 -3.08 4.20 1.39
C MET A 190 -3.83 5.14 2.37
N SER A 191 -4.74 4.61 3.19
CA SER A 191 -5.39 5.26 4.35
C SER A 191 -4.96 4.61 5.68
N ASP A 192 -5.78 4.70 6.75
CA ASP A 192 -5.66 4.05 8.06
C ASP A 192 -5.56 2.53 8.06
N THR A 193 -6.48 1.90 7.36
CA THR A 193 -6.75 0.46 7.45
C THR A 193 -6.75 -0.18 6.09
N THR A 194 -6.71 0.64 5.03
CA THR A 194 -6.79 0.18 3.65
C THR A 194 -5.68 0.74 2.76
N PHE A 195 -5.33 -0.02 1.73
CA PHE A 195 -4.52 0.48 0.63
C PHE A 195 -4.94 -0.16 -0.68
N GLU A 196 -4.61 0.50 -1.79
CA GLU A 196 -4.96 0.07 -3.14
C GLU A 196 -3.70 -0.40 -3.88
N LEU A 197 -3.75 -1.64 -4.39
CA LEU A 197 -2.80 -2.15 -5.38
C LEU A 197 -3.47 -2.15 -6.75
N VAL A 198 -2.74 -1.76 -7.78
CA VAL A 198 -3.20 -1.86 -9.18
C VAL A 198 -2.13 -2.57 -9.97
N GLY A 199 -2.52 -3.37 -10.95
CA GLY A 199 -1.58 -4.14 -11.77
C GLY A 199 -2.32 -4.88 -12.87
N LEU A 200 -1.84 -6.07 -13.21
CA LEU A 200 -2.40 -6.92 -14.24
C LEU A 200 -2.85 -8.26 -13.66
N HIS A 201 -4.03 -8.70 -14.07
CA HIS A 201 -4.54 -10.04 -13.85
C HIS A 201 -4.28 -10.89 -15.09
N ILE A 202 -3.91 -12.15 -14.88
CA ILE A 202 -3.74 -13.12 -15.96
C ILE A 202 -5.04 -13.91 -16.08
N LYS A 203 -5.78 -13.69 -17.18
CA LYS A 203 -6.88 -14.57 -17.56
C LYS A 203 -6.28 -15.76 -18.32
N PRO A 204 -6.32 -16.98 -17.76
CA PRO A 204 -5.70 -18.14 -18.40
C PRO A 204 -6.38 -18.45 -19.74
N ALA A 205 -5.61 -19.03 -20.67
CA ALA A 205 -6.15 -19.52 -21.93
C ALA A 205 -7.27 -20.55 -21.69
N HIS A 206 -8.33 -20.48 -22.49
CA HIS A 206 -9.45 -21.41 -22.40
C HIS A 206 -10.05 -21.71 -23.78
N GLY A 207 -10.04 -22.99 -24.17
CA GLY A 207 -10.44 -23.38 -25.53
C GLY A 207 -9.53 -22.72 -26.56
N ASP A 208 -10.12 -21.97 -27.48
CA ASP A 208 -9.42 -21.20 -28.51
C ASP A 208 -8.99 -19.79 -28.04
N GLU A 209 -9.43 -19.36 -26.84
CA GLU A 209 -9.03 -18.06 -26.30
C GLU A 209 -7.59 -18.14 -25.76
N PRO A 210 -6.66 -17.30 -26.27
CA PRO A 210 -5.31 -17.23 -25.72
C PRO A 210 -5.33 -16.60 -24.33
N GLU A 211 -4.23 -16.77 -23.59
CA GLU A 211 -4.01 -16.07 -22.32
C GLU A 211 -4.11 -14.56 -22.54
N GLN A 212 -4.80 -13.86 -21.63
CA GLN A 212 -4.98 -12.41 -21.70
C GLN A 212 -4.46 -11.73 -20.44
N LEU A 213 -3.86 -10.56 -20.63
CA LEU A 213 -3.46 -9.66 -19.56
C LEU A 213 -4.49 -8.56 -19.43
N GLU A 214 -5.27 -8.63 -18.36
CA GLU A 214 -6.33 -7.67 -18.09
C GLU A 214 -5.91 -6.72 -16.97
N ARG A 215 -6.45 -5.50 -17.00
CA ARG A 215 -6.27 -4.57 -15.89
C ARG A 215 -6.88 -5.15 -14.61
N GLY A 216 -6.09 -5.16 -13.55
CA GLY A 216 -6.49 -5.65 -12.24
C GLY A 216 -6.22 -4.63 -11.13
N GLY A 217 -6.73 -4.93 -9.95
CA GLY A 217 -6.47 -4.12 -8.77
C GLY A 217 -7.24 -4.61 -7.56
N TRP A 218 -6.69 -4.35 -6.38
CA TRP A 218 -7.15 -4.84 -5.10
C TRP A 218 -7.25 -3.70 -4.10
N LEU A 219 -8.41 -3.57 -3.47
CA LEU A 219 -8.55 -2.85 -2.22
C LEU A 219 -8.21 -3.84 -1.09
N CYS A 220 -7.10 -3.58 -0.41
CA CYS A 220 -6.58 -4.39 0.68
C CYS A 220 -6.98 -3.73 2.01
N GLU A 221 -7.62 -4.47 2.91
CA GLU A 221 -8.06 -4.04 4.23
C GLU A 221 -7.52 -5.00 5.29
N ILE A 222 -7.21 -4.52 6.49
CA ILE A 222 -6.85 -5.39 7.62
C ILE A 222 -8.04 -6.30 7.96
N ASP A 223 -7.85 -7.61 7.88
CA ASP A 223 -8.86 -8.57 8.29
C ASP A 223 -8.79 -8.76 9.80
N ILE A 224 -9.88 -8.38 10.47
CA ILE A 224 -10.03 -8.41 11.91
C ILE A 224 -10.88 -9.62 12.27
N LYS A 225 -10.40 -10.47 13.17
CA LYS A 225 -11.22 -11.55 13.73
C LYS A 225 -12.27 -10.91 14.65
N GLU A 226 -13.50 -10.84 14.17
CA GLU A 226 -14.64 -10.45 14.99
C GLU A 226 -14.84 -11.48 16.10
N ARG A 227 -15.02 -11.01 17.34
CA ARG A 227 -15.35 -11.88 18.46
C ARG A 227 -16.76 -12.43 18.21
N GLU A 228 -16.92 -13.75 18.24
CA GLU A 228 -18.25 -14.34 18.29
C GLU A 228 -18.96 -13.84 19.56
N LEU A 229 -20.07 -13.13 19.39
CA LEU A 229 -20.93 -12.76 20.51
C LEU A 229 -21.47 -14.04 21.13
N THR A 230 -21.39 -14.13 22.46
CA THR A 230 -22.07 -15.23 23.14
C THR A 230 -23.57 -15.14 22.91
N LYS A 231 -24.28 -16.28 22.97
CA LYS A 231 -25.75 -16.30 22.83
C LYS A 231 -26.46 -15.35 23.81
N ALA A 232 -25.85 -15.09 24.97
CA ALA A 232 -26.38 -14.16 25.96
C ALA A 232 -26.26 -12.69 25.51
N GLU A 233 -25.11 -12.31 24.95
CA GLU A 233 -24.86 -10.94 24.46
C GLU A 233 -25.66 -10.63 23.19
N TYR A 234 -25.80 -11.61 22.29
CA TYR A 234 -26.65 -11.45 21.10
C TYR A 234 -28.13 -11.23 21.47
N ARG A 235 -28.59 -11.87 22.55
CA ARG A 235 -29.95 -11.66 23.08
C ARG A 235 -30.13 -10.32 23.78
N ALA A 236 -29.07 -9.75 24.35
CA ALA A 236 -29.12 -8.45 25.02
C ALA A 236 -29.08 -7.25 24.04
N LEU A 237 -28.74 -7.49 22.78
CA LEU A 237 -28.71 -6.49 21.70
C LEU A 237 -30.02 -6.44 20.88
N ARG A 238 -31.01 -7.29 21.19
CA ARG A 238 -32.36 -7.28 20.62
C ARG A 238 -33.34 -6.67 21.61
#